data_AF-A0A7X7V884-F1
#
_entry.id   AF-A0A7X7V884-F1
#
_cell.length_a   1.000
_cell.length_b   1.000
_cell.length_c   1.000
_cell.angle_alpha   90.00
_cell.angle_beta   90.00
_cell.angle_gamma   90.00
#
_symmetry.space_group_name_H-M   'P 1'
#
loop_
_entity.id
_entity.type
_entity.pdbx_description
1 polymer ?
#
loop_
_entity_poly.entity_id
_entity_poly.type
_entity_poly.pdbx_seq_one_letter_code
_entity_poly.pdbx_strand_id
1 'polypeptide(L)' 'MAGVDREQQQIPVWLVAPIPDPEWGSDLRLTAKLFRTEADAMALLNDVTEEFHLWKATLTITYQVDGYQLVV' A
#
# COMPACT_ATOMS: atom_id res chain seq x y z
N MET A 1 -30.63 -14.25 7.95
CA MET A 1 -29.73 -13.66 6.94
C MET A 1 -28.54 -13.12 7.71
N ALA A 2 -27.36 -13.71 7.54
CA ALA A 2 -26.15 -13.21 8.17
C ALA A 2 -25.77 -11.89 7.46
N GLY A 3 -25.64 -10.80 8.23
CA GLY A 3 -25.22 -9.51 7.70
C GLY A 3 -23.77 -9.60 7.23
N VAL A 4 -23.48 -9.00 6.07
CA VAL A 4 -22.10 -8.83 5.62
C VAL A 4 -21.52 -7.67 6.42
N ASP A 5 -20.72 -7.97 7.45
CA ASP A 5 -19.96 -6.93 8.14
C ASP A 5 -18.82 -6.46 7.22
N ARG A 6 -18.90 -5.20 6.81
CA ARG A 6 -17.88 -4.53 6.00
C ARG A 6 -17.07 -3.63 6.91
N GLU A 7 -15.89 -4.09 7.29
CA GLU A 7 -14.93 -3.25 8.00
C GLU A 7 -13.97 -2.61 7.00
N GLN A 8 -13.85 -1.28 7.07
CA GLN A 8 -12.83 -0.53 6.35
C GLN A 8 -11.67 -0.24 7.29
N GLN A 9 -10.49 -0.72 6.93
CA GLN A 9 -9.27 -0.43 7.65
C GLN A 9 -8.40 0.52 6.85
N GLN A 10 -7.98 1.62 7.48
CA GLN A 10 -6.99 2.53 6.92
C GLN A 10 -5.62 2.17 7.49
N ILE A 11 -4.69 1.81 6.60
CA ILE A 11 -3.34 1.39 6.98
C ILE A 11 -2.35 2.37 6.36
N PRO A 12 -1.50 3.05 7.16
CA PRO A 12 -0.40 3.82 6.62
C PRO A 12 0.62 2.88 5.98
N VAL A 13 1.06 3.22 4.77
CA VAL A 13 2.04 2.45 4.00
C VAL A 13 3.08 3.40 3.41
N TRP A 14 4.25 2.84 3.14
CA TRP A 14 5.35 3.53 2.48
C TRP A 14 5.56 2.90 1.09
N LEU A 15 5.82 3.74 0.09
CA LEU A 15 6.06 3.30 -1.28
C LEU A 15 7.40 3.84 -1.76
N VAL A 16 8.13 3.02 -2.53
CA VAL A 16 9.32 3.46 -3.25
C VAL A 16 8.98 3.50 -4.73
N ALA A 17 8.96 4.70 -5.31
CA ALA A 17 8.53 4.95 -6.69
C ALA A 17 9.19 6.21 -7.25
N PRO A 18 9.39 6.31 -8.58
CA PRO A 18 9.89 7.53 -9.20
C PRO A 18 8.88 8.69 -9.08
N ILE A 19 9.35 9.91 -9.28
CA ILE A 19 8.46 11.08 -9.42
C ILE A 19 7.64 10.91 -10.70
N PRO A 20 6.31 11.15 -10.66
CA PRO A 20 5.50 11.14 -11.87
C PRO A 20 6.04 12.11 -12.91
N ASP A 21 6.33 11.61 -14.11
CA ASP A 21 6.75 12.44 -15.23
C ASP A 21 5.49 13.09 -15.87
N PRO A 22 5.37 14.42 -15.84
CA PRO A 22 4.21 15.13 -16.40
C PRO A 22 4.10 15.01 -17.92
N GLU A 23 5.19 14.72 -18.64
CA GLU A 23 5.19 14.55 -20.10
C GLU A 23 4.67 13.16 -20.52
N TRP A 24 4.91 12.14 -19.69
CA TRP A 24 4.47 10.75 -19.95
C TRP A 24 3.09 10.45 -19.39
N GLY A 25 2.53 11.35 -18.57
CA GLY A 25 1.18 11.24 -18.00
C GLY A 25 0.95 9.99 -17.14
N SER A 26 2.02 9.32 -16.71
CA SER A 26 1.98 8.00 -16.09
C SER A 26 2.41 8.09 -14.63
N ASP A 27 1.47 7.83 -13.72
CA ASP A 27 1.75 7.73 -12.29
C ASP A 27 2.23 6.32 -11.93
N LEU A 28 3.55 6.14 -11.89
CA LEU A 28 4.16 4.85 -11.59
C LEU A 28 4.03 4.45 -10.11
N ARG A 29 3.49 5.31 -9.23
CA ARG A 29 3.25 4.95 -7.81
C ARG A 29 2.29 3.78 -7.65
N LEU A 30 1.42 3.52 -8.63
CA LEU A 30 0.53 2.34 -8.64
C LEU A 30 1.29 1.02 -8.82
N THR A 31 2.48 1.05 -9.42
CA THR A 31 3.36 -0.13 -9.59
C THR A 31 4.39 -0.27 -8.47
N ALA A 32 4.37 0.65 -7.51
CA ALA A 32 5.35 0.70 -6.44
C ALA A 32 5.22 -0.49 -5.49
N LYS A 33 6.36 -0.89 -4.92
CA LYS A 33 6.37 -1.86 -3.83
C LYS A 33 5.89 -1.19 -2.55
N LEU A 34 4.94 -1.83 -1.87
CA LEU A 34 4.34 -1.37 -0.62
C LEU A 34 5.09 -1.92 0.60
N PHE A 35 5.35 -1.04 1.56
CA PHE A 35 6.02 -1.37 2.82
C PHE A 35 5.14 -0.96 4.01
N ARG A 36 5.19 -1.76 5.08
CA ARG A 36 4.48 -1.49 6.34
C ARG A 36 5.26 -0.59 7.30
N THR A 37 6.54 -0.38 7.04
CA THR A 37 7.39 0.48 7.88
C THR A 37 8.27 1.35 6.99
N GLU A 38 8.66 2.50 7.53
CA GLU A 38 9.61 3.39 6.88
C GLU A 38 10.99 2.76 6.73
N ALA A 39 11.43 2.00 7.74
CA ALA A 39 12.75 1.40 7.76
C ALA A 39 12.94 0.39 6.62
N ASP A 40 11.94 -0.45 6.36
CA ASP A 40 11.99 -1.43 5.26
C ASP A 40 11.98 -0.73 3.89
N ALA A 41 11.22 0.36 3.76
CA ALA A 41 11.18 1.14 2.53
C ALA A 41 12.52 1.85 2.27
N MET A 42 13.12 2.42 3.32
CA MET A 42 14.44 3.06 3.24
C MET A 42 15.56 2.06 2.95
N ALA A 43 15.46 0.83 3.46
CA ALA A 43 16.42 -0.23 3.13
C ALA A 43 16.42 -0.54 1.63
N LEU A 44 15.24 -0.59 0.99
CA LEU A 44 15.16 -0.70 -0.47
C LEU A 44 15.66 0.57 -1.17
N LEU A 45 15.25 1.74 -0.69
CA LEU A 45 15.62 3.02 -1.32
C LEU A 45 17.15 3.20 -1.40
N ASN A 46 17.86 2.79 -0.36
CA ASN A 46 19.32 2.85 -0.31
C ASN A 46 20.01 1.86 -1.26
N ASP A 47 19.29 0.86 -1.78
CA ASP A 47 19.78 -0.19 -2.70
C ASP A 47 19.39 0.07 -4.16
N VAL A 48 18.56 1.08 -4.43
CA VAL A 48 18.11 1.46 -5.79
C VAL A 48 18.75 2.77 -6.25
N THR A 49 18.64 3.07 -7.56
CA THR A 49 19.22 4.26 -8.19
C THR A 49 18.54 5.56 -7.76
N GLU A 50 19.20 6.70 -8.01
CA GLU A 50 18.79 8.06 -7.60
C GLU A 50 17.40 8.51 -8.13
N GLU A 51 16.79 7.76 -9.05
CA GLU A 51 15.52 8.10 -9.69
C GLU A 51 14.28 7.68 -8.86
N PHE A 52 14.47 6.93 -7.77
CA PHE A 52 13.39 6.51 -6.89
C PHE A 52 13.28 7.40 -5.66
N HIS A 53 12.05 7.58 -5.18
CA HIS A 53 11.73 8.41 -4.03
C HIS A 53 10.82 7.67 -3.06
N LEU A 54 10.89 8.07 -1.78
CA LEU A 54 10.02 7.56 -0.73
C LEU A 54 8.72 8.37 -0.66
N TRP A 55 7.60 7.66 -0.67
CA TRP A 55 6.26 8.22 -0.54
C TRP A 55 5.55 7.60 0.66
N LYS A 56 4.70 8.39 1.32
CA LYS A 56 3.78 7.90 2.35
C LYS A 56 2.36 7.97 1.84
N ALA A 57 1.60 6.89 1.99
CA ALA A 57 0.19 6.84 1.61
C ALA A 57 -0.64 6.14 2.68
N THR A 58 -1.96 6.21 2.51
CA THR A 58 -2.92 5.49 3.32
C THR A 58 -3.68 4.52 2.42
N LEU A 59 -3.51 3.23 2.67
CA LEU A 59 -4.20 2.18 1.95
C LEU A 59 -5.52 1.88 2.67
N THR A 60 -6.63 1.95 1.95
CA THR A 60 -7.94 1.57 2.48
C THR A 60 -8.23 0.13 2.05
N ILE A 61 -8.24 -0.78 3.02
CA ILE A 61 -8.63 -2.18 2.79
C ILE A 61 -10.09 -2.33 3.20
N THR A 62 -10.91 -2.87 2.30
CA THR A 62 -12.26 -3.32 2.63
C THR A 62 -12.18 -4.81 2.90
N TYR A 63 -12.34 -5.21 4.16
CA TYR A 63 -12.43 -6.61 4.53
C TYR A 63 -13.88 -7.06 4.42
N GLN A 64 -14.10 -8.16 3.70
CA GLN A 64 -15.37 -8.87 3.66
C GLN A 64 -15.13 -10.26 4.23
N VAL A 65 -15.67 -10.52 5.41
CA VAL A 65 -15.72 -11.87 5.97
C VAL A 65 -17.11 -12.43 5.67
N ASP A 66 -17.16 -13.52 4.93
CA ASP A 66 -18.40 -14.26 4.70
C ASP A 66 -18.32 -15.62 5.37
N GLY A 67 -19.34 -15.97 6.17
CA GLY A 67 -19.47 -17.26 6.83
C GLY A 67 -18.32 -17.66 7.78
N TYR A 68 -18.26 -17.10 8.98
CA TYR A 68 -17.40 -17.63 10.05
C TYR A 68 -18.21 -18.52 11.01
N GLN A 69 -17.64 -19.67 11.39
CA GLN A 69 -18.16 -20.54 12.46
C GLN A 69 -17.27 -20.40 13.69
N LEU A 70 -17.91 -20.21 14.84
CA LEU A 70 -17.23 -20.29 16.13
C LEU A 70 -16.79 -21.74 16.37
N VAL A 71 -15.48 -21.96 16.51
CA VAL A 71 -14.93 -23.24 16.96
C VAL A 71 -14.72 -23.13 18.48
N VAL A 72 -15.47 -23.93 19.24
CA VAL A 72 -15.38 -24.05 20.71
C VAL A 72 -14.76 -25.39 21.07
#